data_AF-A0A2T8IK91-F1
#
_entry.id   AF-A0A2T8IK91-F1
#
_cell.length_a   1.000
_cell.length_b   1.000
_cell.length_c   1.000
_cell.angle_alpha   90.00
_cell.angle_beta   90.00
_cell.angle_gamma   90.00
#
_symmetry.space_group_name_H-M   'P 1'
#
loop_
_entity.id
_entity.type
_entity.pdbx_description
1 polymer ?
#
loop_
_entity_poly.entity_id
_entity_poly.type
_entity_poly.pdbx_seq_one_letter_code
_entity_poly.pdbx_strand_id
1 'polypeptide(L)'
;MACSLLPLHAPLSSRPAPRTLPVFPRGTRVLRHRPPPPLLPPPRALPDIAAGAASGIRDALADAFLASPPTWRSAAASNFAVFVAGSPVLLSGLSASGFAAAYLLGTLTWRAFGPPGFLLVVAYFVVGTAVTKLKIKQKEAQGVAEKRGGRRGPGSVIGSSAAGCACALLSIYHVGGTAFSELWRLGFVASFCTKLSDTVSSEIGKAFGRTTYLVTTFKVVPRGTEGAVSIEGTLAGILASVFLASVGYLLGQVGVSQVAVCLVASQIANYGESYIGATLQDKEGFEWLNNDIVNVLNISIGAILAVLMQKLLVSWSS
;
A
#
# COMPACT_ATOMS: atom_id res chain seq x y z
N MET A 1 -52.42 -57.20 28.69
CA MET A 1 -52.88 -56.59 29.96
C MET A 1 -52.76 -55.09 29.79
N ALA A 2 -53.82 -54.42 29.29
CA ALA A 2 -54.90 -53.76 30.06
C ALA A 2 -54.41 -52.43 30.66
N CYS A 3 -54.74 -51.26 30.06
CA CYS A 3 -55.99 -50.48 30.17
C CYS A 3 -55.94 -49.46 31.34
N SER A 4 -55.84 -48.14 31.08
CA SER A 4 -56.94 -47.13 31.01
C SER A 4 -57.01 -46.34 32.35
N LEU A 5 -57.36 -45.05 32.50
CA LEU A 5 -58.43 -44.20 31.94
C LEU A 5 -58.14 -42.68 32.18
N LEU A 6 -58.66 -41.83 31.29
CA LEU A 6 -59.01 -40.39 31.47
C LEU A 6 -60.30 -40.21 32.30
N PRO A 7 -60.63 -39.01 32.87
CA PRO A 7 -61.53 -38.01 32.23
C PRO A 7 -61.16 -36.52 32.52
N LEU A 8 -61.26 -35.57 31.58
CA LEU A 8 -62.38 -34.66 31.18
C LEU A 8 -62.76 -33.49 32.14
N HIS A 9 -62.71 -32.27 31.56
CA HIS A 9 -63.63 -31.11 31.65
C HIS A 9 -63.13 -29.73 32.15
N ALA A 10 -63.71 -28.71 31.50
CA ALA A 10 -63.33 -27.30 31.26
C ALA A 10 -63.91 -26.32 32.34
N PRO A 11 -64.13 -24.97 32.19
CA PRO A 11 -64.13 -24.08 31.00
C PRO A 11 -63.75 -22.55 31.20
N LEU A 12 -63.90 -21.75 30.11
CA LEU A 12 -64.23 -20.30 29.97
C LEU A 12 -63.23 -19.21 30.42
N SER A 13 -62.67 -18.39 29.51
CA SER A 13 -63.21 -17.12 28.92
C SER A 13 -63.01 -15.86 29.77
N SER A 14 -62.22 -14.89 29.26
CA SER A 14 -62.61 -13.47 29.26
C SER A 14 -61.70 -12.64 28.33
N ARG A 15 -62.33 -12.07 27.28
CA ARG A 15 -61.79 -10.98 26.44
C ARG A 15 -62.00 -9.65 27.16
N PRO A 16 -61.06 -8.68 27.11
CA PRO A 16 -61.39 -7.29 27.37
C PRO A 16 -62.00 -6.62 26.13
N ALA A 17 -63.02 -5.80 26.38
CA ALA A 17 -63.92 -5.16 25.42
C ALA A 17 -63.29 -4.05 24.55
N PRO A 18 -63.88 -3.76 23.37
CA PRO A 18 -63.49 -2.62 22.54
C PRO A 18 -64.01 -1.30 23.15
N ARG A 19 -63.11 -0.32 23.32
CA ARG A 19 -63.47 1.05 23.70
C ARG A 19 -64.23 1.72 22.55
N THR A 20 -65.49 2.03 22.80
CA THR A 20 -66.33 2.89 21.98
C THR A 20 -65.83 4.32 22.01
N LEU A 21 -65.46 4.87 20.85
CA LEU A 21 -65.21 6.30 20.66
C LEU A 21 -66.55 7.03 20.50
N PRO A 22 -66.76 8.20 21.13
CA PRO A 22 -67.96 8.99 20.93
C PRO A 22 -68.00 9.62 19.54
N VAL A 23 -69.12 9.44 18.84
CA VAL A 23 -69.45 10.12 17.59
C VAL A 23 -69.90 11.55 17.92
N PHE A 24 -69.10 12.54 17.56
CA PHE A 24 -69.52 13.95 17.59
C PHE A 24 -70.31 14.30 16.31
N PRO A 25 -71.37 15.12 16.39
CA PRO A 25 -72.17 15.49 15.22
C PRO A 25 -71.37 16.35 14.24
N ARG A 26 -71.51 16.05 12.94
CA ARG A 26 -70.96 16.85 11.84
C ARG A 26 -71.58 18.26 11.85
N GLY A 27 -70.86 19.21 12.43
CA GLY A 27 -71.08 20.63 12.20
C GLY A 27 -70.69 21.01 10.77
N THR A 28 -71.56 21.73 10.09
CA THR A 28 -71.41 22.25 8.73
C THR A 28 -70.13 23.08 8.62
N ARG A 29 -69.12 22.54 7.92
CA ARG A 29 -67.82 23.21 7.76
C ARG A 29 -67.95 24.28 6.66
N VAL A 30 -68.08 25.54 7.06
CA VAL A 30 -67.95 26.68 6.16
C VAL A 30 -66.52 26.70 5.61
N LEU A 31 -66.36 26.51 4.30
CA LEU A 31 -65.09 26.63 3.59
C LEU A 31 -64.64 28.10 3.60
N ARG A 32 -63.80 28.48 4.56
CA ARG A 32 -63.00 29.71 4.46
C ARG A 32 -61.79 29.43 3.57
N HIS A 33 -61.78 30.02 2.37
CA HIS A 33 -60.59 30.10 1.53
C HIS A 33 -59.47 30.81 2.31
N ARG A 34 -58.41 30.08 2.69
CA ARG A 34 -57.14 30.68 3.12
C ARG A 34 -56.26 30.89 1.87
N PRO A 35 -55.63 32.07 1.70
CA PRO A 35 -54.61 32.24 0.67
C PRO A 35 -53.39 31.34 0.98
N PRO A 36 -52.64 30.90 -0.04
CA PRO A 36 -51.45 30.07 0.17
C PRO A 36 -50.37 30.86 0.94
N PRO A 37 -49.56 30.19 1.78
CA PRO A 37 -48.45 30.84 2.44
C PRO A 37 -47.41 31.31 1.41
N PRO A 38 -46.68 32.40 1.68
CA PRO A 38 -45.61 32.84 0.80
C PRO A 38 -44.53 31.76 0.68
N LEU A 39 -44.06 31.50 -0.55
CA LEU A 39 -42.92 30.63 -0.83
C LEU A 39 -41.70 31.17 -0.08
N LEU A 40 -41.19 30.39 0.88
CA LEU A 40 -39.89 30.66 1.50
C LEU A 40 -38.82 30.62 0.41
N PRO A 41 -37.93 31.63 0.31
CA PRO A 41 -36.80 31.56 -0.60
C PRO A 41 -35.94 30.34 -0.24
N PRO A 42 -35.29 29.69 -1.22
CA PRO A 42 -34.37 28.59 -0.93
C PRO A 42 -33.28 29.09 0.02
N PRO A 43 -32.77 28.23 0.92
CA PRO A 43 -31.68 28.60 1.80
C PRO A 43 -30.52 29.13 0.94
N ARG A 44 -30.07 30.36 1.22
CA ARG A 44 -28.87 30.93 0.60
C ARG A 44 -27.73 29.94 0.84
N ALA A 45 -27.11 29.45 -0.23
CA ALA A 45 -25.89 28.67 -0.14
C ALA A 45 -24.87 29.45 0.72
N LEU A 46 -24.35 28.81 1.76
CA LEU A 46 -23.22 29.36 2.52
C LEU A 46 -22.06 29.55 1.52
N PRO A 47 -21.36 30.69 1.56
CA PRO A 47 -20.51 31.11 0.46
C PRO A 47 -19.28 30.21 0.27
N ASP A 48 -18.95 29.97 -0.99
CA ASP A 48 -17.76 29.24 -1.52
C ASP A 48 -16.40 29.75 -0.97
N ILE A 49 -16.41 30.84 -0.22
CA ILE A 49 -15.24 31.49 0.40
C ILE A 49 -14.56 30.55 1.42
N ALA A 50 -15.33 29.79 2.22
CA ALA A 50 -14.75 28.86 3.18
C ALA A 50 -14.04 27.68 2.50
N ALA A 51 -14.62 27.19 1.39
CA ALA A 51 -14.02 26.14 0.58
C ALA A 51 -12.75 26.63 -0.14
N GLY A 52 -12.78 27.85 -0.69
CA GLY A 52 -11.63 28.51 -1.32
C GLY A 52 -10.49 28.84 -0.35
N ALA A 53 -10.81 29.24 0.88
CA ALA A 53 -9.82 29.45 1.93
C ALA A 53 -9.16 28.13 2.39
N ALA A 54 -9.96 27.07 2.53
CA ALA A 54 -9.43 25.75 2.87
C ALA A 54 -8.55 25.17 1.76
N SER A 55 -8.91 25.36 0.47
CA SER A 55 -8.05 24.96 -0.64
C SER A 55 -6.76 25.79 -0.68
N GLY A 56 -6.83 27.11 -0.48
CA GLY A 56 -5.65 27.97 -0.45
C GLY A 56 -4.66 27.60 0.67
N ILE A 57 -5.16 27.29 1.87
CA ILE A 57 -4.32 26.81 2.99
C ILE A 57 -3.69 25.45 2.65
N ARG A 58 -4.46 24.52 2.08
CA ARG A 58 -3.95 23.21 1.67
C ARG A 58 -2.84 23.34 0.63
N ASP A 59 -3.05 24.17 -0.38
CA ASP A 59 -2.10 24.32 -1.48
C ASP A 59 -0.82 25.02 -0.97
N ALA A 60 -0.93 26.03 -0.11
CA ALA A 60 0.22 26.65 0.55
C ALA A 60 1.00 25.67 1.45
N LEU A 61 0.31 24.78 2.17
CA LEU A 61 0.96 23.73 2.97
C LEU A 61 1.66 22.68 2.07
N ALA A 62 1.06 22.34 0.93
CA ALA A 62 1.66 21.44 -0.04
C ALA A 62 2.93 22.05 -0.65
N ASP A 63 2.89 23.34 -1.02
CA ASP A 63 4.04 24.07 -1.54
C ASP A 63 5.15 24.17 -0.49
N ALA A 64 4.81 24.47 0.77
CA ALA A 64 5.78 24.50 1.87
C ALA A 64 6.41 23.12 2.13
N PHE A 65 5.63 22.04 2.02
CA PHE A 65 6.12 20.67 2.13
C PHE A 65 7.11 20.33 1.02
N LEU A 66 6.77 20.67 -0.23
CA LEU A 66 7.61 20.42 -1.41
C LEU A 66 8.86 21.32 -1.44
N ALA A 67 8.78 22.52 -0.89
CA ALA A 67 9.89 23.45 -0.76
C ALA A 67 10.78 23.19 0.47
N SER A 68 10.36 22.29 1.38
CA SER A 68 11.08 22.03 2.63
C SER A 68 12.50 21.53 2.34
N PRO A 69 13.55 22.22 2.81
CA PRO A 69 14.92 21.89 2.46
C PRO A 69 15.28 20.48 2.96
N PRO A 70 16.17 19.73 2.27
CA PRO A 70 16.57 18.39 2.69
C PRO A 70 17.70 18.45 3.72
N THR A 71 17.48 19.09 4.88
CA THR A 71 18.40 19.03 6.03
C THR A 71 17.94 17.95 7.02
N TRP A 72 18.80 17.50 7.93
CA TRP A 72 18.41 16.52 8.94
C TRP A 72 17.25 16.99 9.84
N ARG A 73 17.26 18.28 10.22
CA ARG A 73 16.23 18.86 11.09
C ARG A 73 14.88 18.94 10.40
N SER A 74 14.85 19.49 9.19
CA SER A 74 13.61 19.60 8.40
C SER A 74 13.11 18.22 7.94
N ALA A 75 14.00 17.31 7.56
CA ALA A 75 13.63 15.94 7.22
C ALA A 75 12.93 15.23 8.40
N ALA A 76 13.51 15.30 9.61
CA ALA A 76 12.91 14.70 10.79
C ALA A 76 11.57 15.37 11.16
N ALA A 77 11.51 16.70 11.15
CA ALA A 77 10.30 17.44 11.50
C ALA A 77 9.15 17.18 10.52
N SER A 78 9.39 17.29 9.21
CA SER A 78 8.38 17.06 8.18
C SER A 78 7.93 15.60 8.15
N ASN A 79 8.87 14.65 8.28
CA ASN A 79 8.54 13.23 8.39
C ASN A 79 7.72 12.94 9.65
N PHE A 80 8.05 13.56 10.78
CA PHE A 80 7.26 13.42 12.01
C PHE A 80 5.82 13.90 11.83
N ALA A 81 5.61 15.05 11.20
CA ALA A 81 4.27 15.56 10.89
C ALA A 81 3.47 14.56 10.02
N VAL A 82 4.11 14.00 8.98
CA VAL A 82 3.49 12.95 8.14
C VAL A 82 3.17 11.70 8.95
N PHE A 83 4.06 11.26 9.83
CA PHE A 83 3.85 10.06 10.65
C PHE A 83 2.72 10.23 11.66
N VAL A 84 2.60 11.42 12.26
CA VAL A 84 1.49 11.77 13.15
C VAL A 84 0.18 11.75 12.37
N ALA A 85 0.09 12.50 11.27
CA ALA A 85 -1.12 12.60 10.45
C ALA A 85 -1.52 11.26 9.79
N GLY A 86 -0.54 10.50 9.31
CA GLY A 86 -0.72 9.22 8.62
C GLY A 86 -0.76 8.00 9.55
N SER A 87 -0.66 8.18 10.87
CA SER A 87 -0.56 7.08 11.83
C SER A 87 -1.65 6.00 11.70
N PRO A 88 -2.95 6.31 11.41
CA PRO A 88 -3.96 5.26 11.26
C PRO A 88 -3.67 4.34 10.06
N VAL A 89 -3.20 4.93 8.95
CA VAL A 89 -2.87 4.18 7.71
C VAL A 89 -1.56 3.41 7.90
N LEU A 90 -0.54 4.05 8.46
CA LEU A 90 0.78 3.46 8.71
C LEU A 90 0.69 2.25 9.65
N LEU A 91 -0.02 2.39 10.78
CA LEU A 91 -0.18 1.30 11.76
C LEU A 91 -1.03 0.15 11.22
N SER A 92 -1.83 0.41 10.19
CA SER A 92 -2.54 -0.65 9.48
C SER A 92 -1.59 -1.57 8.70
N GLY A 93 -0.44 -1.06 8.24
CA GLY A 93 0.55 -1.81 7.44
C GLY A 93 1.86 -2.12 8.19
N LEU A 94 2.10 -1.52 9.35
CA LEU A 94 3.35 -1.67 10.13
C LEU A 94 3.06 -2.15 11.55
N SER A 95 3.97 -2.94 12.13
CA SER A 95 4.01 -3.15 13.58
C SER A 95 4.50 -1.87 14.30
N ALA A 96 4.36 -1.79 15.62
CA ALA A 96 4.88 -0.65 16.39
C ALA A 96 6.40 -0.45 16.19
N SER A 97 7.18 -1.54 16.20
CA SER A 97 8.61 -1.51 15.89
C SER A 97 8.91 -1.23 14.41
N GLY A 98 8.05 -1.70 13.49
CA GLY A 98 8.15 -1.36 12.07
C GLY A 98 7.87 0.11 11.79
N PHE A 99 6.98 0.75 12.57
CA PHE A 99 6.68 2.18 12.50
C PHE A 99 7.92 3.02 12.82
N ALA A 100 8.67 2.65 13.88
CA ALA A 100 9.92 3.33 14.21
C ALA A 100 10.99 3.14 13.12
N ALA A 101 11.15 1.92 12.58
CA ALA A 101 12.08 1.66 11.48
C ALA A 101 11.71 2.46 10.21
N ALA A 102 10.41 2.54 9.88
CA ALA A 102 9.91 3.30 8.75
C ALA A 102 10.12 4.81 8.95
N TYR A 103 10.03 5.32 10.18
CA TYR A 103 10.33 6.72 10.48
C TYR A 103 11.81 7.05 10.19
N LEU A 104 12.73 6.18 10.60
CA LEU A 104 14.16 6.37 10.30
C LEU A 104 14.42 6.33 8.79
N LEU A 105 13.80 5.38 8.08
CA LEU A 105 13.85 5.30 6.62
C LEU A 105 13.33 6.60 5.98
N GLY A 106 12.14 7.06 6.36
CA GLY A 106 11.52 8.27 5.82
C GLY A 106 12.40 9.50 6.03
N THR A 107 13.00 9.64 7.21
CA THR A 107 13.94 10.73 7.53
C THR A 107 15.18 10.68 6.64
N LEU A 108 15.76 9.49 6.47
CA LEU A 108 16.94 9.29 5.61
C LEU A 108 16.63 9.58 4.14
N THR A 109 15.50 9.08 3.64
CA THR A 109 15.05 9.33 2.27
C THR A 109 14.81 10.81 2.01
N TRP A 110 14.12 11.50 2.92
CA TRP A 110 13.89 12.93 2.79
C TRP A 110 15.22 13.70 2.80
N ARG A 111 16.15 13.34 3.69
CA ARG A 111 17.46 13.97 3.74
C ARG A 111 18.25 13.79 2.45
N ALA A 112 18.17 12.63 1.80
CA ALA A 112 18.93 12.33 0.58
C ALA A 112 18.27 12.90 -0.68
N PHE A 113 16.95 12.72 -0.82
CA PHE A 113 16.23 12.91 -2.08
C PHE A 113 15.06 13.91 -1.97
N GLY A 114 14.92 14.55 -0.82
CA GLY A 114 13.90 15.57 -0.57
C GLY A 114 12.47 15.02 -0.49
N PRO A 115 11.49 15.93 -0.50
CA PRO A 115 10.07 15.58 -0.53
C PRO A 115 9.68 14.63 -1.68
N PRO A 116 10.19 14.78 -2.92
CA PRO A 116 9.77 13.89 -4.00
C PRO A 116 10.28 12.44 -3.81
N GLY A 117 11.50 12.24 -3.33
CA GLY A 117 11.98 10.89 -2.97
C GLY A 117 11.17 10.27 -1.83
N PHE A 118 10.75 11.07 -0.86
CA PHE A 118 9.88 10.63 0.23
C PHE A 118 8.48 10.20 -0.28
N LEU A 119 7.86 10.98 -1.16
CA LEU A 119 6.57 10.66 -1.76
C LEU A 119 6.59 9.36 -2.57
N LEU A 120 7.71 9.04 -3.22
CA LEU A 120 7.91 7.75 -3.88
C LEU A 120 7.83 6.57 -2.89
N VAL A 121 8.47 6.69 -1.71
CA VAL A 121 8.41 5.67 -0.66
C VAL A 121 7.00 5.56 -0.08
N VAL A 122 6.28 6.67 0.05
CA VAL A 122 4.86 6.66 0.45
C VAL A 122 4.01 5.91 -0.58
N ALA A 123 4.19 6.16 -1.88
CA ALA A 123 3.48 5.44 -2.95
C ALA A 123 3.77 3.93 -2.90
N TYR A 124 5.04 3.55 -2.76
CA TYR A 124 5.45 2.16 -2.51
C TYR A 124 4.72 1.56 -1.31
N PHE A 125 4.71 2.25 -0.16
CA PHE A 125 4.13 1.75 1.07
C PHE A 125 2.61 1.53 0.94
N VAL A 126 1.90 2.50 0.37
CA VAL A 126 0.44 2.47 0.21
C VAL A 126 0.04 1.32 -0.71
N VAL A 127 0.63 1.23 -1.91
CA VAL A 127 0.31 0.16 -2.87
C VAL A 127 0.73 -1.20 -2.32
N GLY A 128 1.93 -1.28 -1.75
CA GLY A 128 2.45 -2.49 -1.13
C GLY A 128 1.60 -2.99 0.04
N THR A 129 0.99 -2.09 0.82
CA THR A 129 0.09 -2.45 1.94
C THR A 129 -1.31 -2.83 1.44
N ALA A 130 -1.80 -2.15 0.39
CA ALA A 130 -3.08 -2.48 -0.21
C ALA A 130 -3.09 -3.91 -0.79
N VAL A 131 -2.02 -4.29 -1.50
CA VAL A 131 -1.92 -5.62 -2.12
C VAL A 131 -1.71 -6.74 -1.09
N THR A 132 -0.94 -6.52 -0.01
CA THR A 132 -0.78 -7.53 1.06
C THR A 132 -2.08 -7.80 1.80
N LYS A 133 -2.99 -6.82 1.87
CA LYS A 133 -4.33 -7.00 2.46
C LYS A 133 -5.37 -7.56 1.49
N LEU A 134 -5.08 -7.56 0.19
CA LEU A 134 -6.00 -8.06 -0.81
C LEU A 134 -6.26 -9.56 -0.61
N LYS A 135 -7.53 -9.94 -0.48
CA LYS A 135 -7.97 -11.32 -0.19
C LYS A 135 -7.27 -11.97 1.01
N ILE A 136 -6.97 -11.20 2.06
CA ILE A 136 -6.22 -11.70 3.22
C ILE A 136 -6.85 -12.96 3.85
N LYS A 137 -8.18 -13.01 3.99
CA LYS A 137 -8.90 -14.19 4.53
C LYS A 137 -8.65 -15.47 3.71
N GLN A 138 -8.58 -15.35 2.38
CA GLN A 138 -8.27 -16.49 1.51
C GLN A 138 -6.82 -16.95 1.73
N LYS A 139 -5.88 -15.99 1.78
CA LYS A 139 -4.46 -16.29 1.96
C LYS A 139 -4.19 -16.88 3.34
N GLU A 140 -4.90 -16.43 4.38
CA GLU A 140 -4.82 -16.97 5.74
C GLU A 140 -5.34 -18.41 5.78
N ALA A 141 -6.49 -18.68 5.17
CA ALA A 141 -7.03 -20.04 5.05
C ALA A 141 -6.10 -21.00 4.28
N GLN A 142 -5.24 -20.47 3.41
CA GLN A 142 -4.26 -21.22 2.63
C GLN A 142 -2.87 -21.28 3.31
N GLY A 143 -2.67 -20.61 4.45
CA GLY A 143 -1.37 -20.55 5.14
C GLY A 143 -0.30 -19.73 4.41
N VAL A 144 -0.65 -18.97 3.37
CA VAL A 144 0.29 -18.19 2.53
C VAL A 144 0.16 -16.67 2.74
N ALA A 145 -0.65 -16.25 3.71
CA ALA A 145 -0.80 -14.85 4.04
C ALA A 145 0.48 -14.24 4.60
N GLU A 146 0.69 -12.97 4.28
CA GLU A 146 1.71 -12.15 4.90
C GLU A 146 1.55 -12.16 6.43
N LYS A 147 2.68 -12.29 7.14
CA LYS A 147 2.68 -12.47 8.60
C LYS A 147 1.98 -11.31 9.30
N ARG A 148 1.46 -11.56 10.50
CA ARG A 148 0.85 -10.54 11.39
C ARG A 148 -0.31 -9.76 10.74
N GLY A 149 -1.13 -10.43 9.93
CA GLY A 149 -2.27 -9.81 9.25
C GLY A 149 -1.86 -8.78 8.20
N GLY A 150 -0.72 -9.00 7.53
CA GLY A 150 -0.16 -8.07 6.54
C GLY A 150 0.66 -6.91 7.11
N ARG A 151 0.96 -6.91 8.42
CA ARG A 151 1.76 -5.87 9.07
C ARG A 151 3.25 -6.19 9.01
N ARG A 152 4.03 -5.29 8.40
CA ARG A 152 5.49 -5.41 8.27
C ARG A 152 6.19 -5.02 9.57
N GLY A 153 7.09 -5.88 10.02
CA GLY A 153 7.98 -5.63 11.14
C GLY A 153 9.26 -4.87 10.73
N PRO A 154 10.16 -4.58 11.67
CA PRO A 154 11.42 -3.88 11.39
C PRO A 154 12.31 -4.66 10.41
N GLY A 155 12.37 -6.00 10.52
CA GLY A 155 13.10 -6.87 9.58
C GLY A 155 12.60 -6.69 8.14
N SER A 156 11.29 -6.72 7.92
CA SER A 156 10.67 -6.48 6.62
C SER A 156 10.90 -5.06 6.09
N VAL A 157 10.87 -4.04 6.97
CA VAL A 157 11.19 -2.65 6.56
C VAL A 157 12.63 -2.55 6.09
N ILE A 158 13.59 -3.07 6.88
CA ILE A 158 15.01 -3.08 6.54
C ILE A 158 15.25 -3.91 5.27
N GLY A 159 14.65 -5.10 5.20
CA GLY A 159 14.74 -6.01 4.04
C GLY A 159 14.22 -5.37 2.76
N SER A 160 13.21 -4.51 2.87
CA SER A 160 12.60 -3.79 1.76
C SER A 160 13.32 -2.49 1.38
N SER A 161 14.25 -2.00 2.20
CA SER A 161 14.84 -0.67 1.99
C SER A 161 16.35 -0.62 2.09
N ALA A 162 17.05 -1.71 2.44
CA ALA A 162 18.49 -1.70 2.69
C ALA A 162 19.31 -1.10 1.53
N ALA A 163 19.05 -1.51 0.28
CA ALA A 163 19.72 -0.94 -0.89
C ALA A 163 19.38 0.55 -1.07
N GLY A 164 18.11 0.93 -0.89
CA GLY A 164 17.68 2.33 -0.92
C GLY A 164 18.34 3.18 0.17
N CYS A 165 18.51 2.65 1.39
CA CYS A 165 19.24 3.29 2.48
C CYS A 165 20.71 3.46 2.14
N ALA A 166 21.36 2.45 1.55
CA ALA A 166 22.73 2.54 1.10
C ALA A 166 22.89 3.64 0.04
N CYS A 167 22.04 3.65 -0.99
CA CYS A 167 22.01 4.71 -1.99
C CYS A 167 21.79 6.11 -1.38
N ALA A 168 20.88 6.23 -0.41
CA ALA A 168 20.64 7.49 0.29
C ALA A 168 21.89 7.97 1.06
N LEU A 169 22.56 7.08 1.79
CA LEU A 169 23.80 7.40 2.51
C LEU A 169 24.92 7.80 1.54
N LEU A 170 25.13 7.02 0.47
CA LEU A 170 26.14 7.33 -0.55
C LEU A 170 25.88 8.69 -1.21
N SER A 171 24.60 9.04 -1.45
CA SER A 171 24.21 10.35 -1.97
C SER A 171 24.48 11.47 -0.96
N ILE A 172 24.16 11.28 0.32
CA ILE A 172 24.36 12.29 1.38
C ILE A 172 25.85 12.60 1.58
N TYR A 173 26.70 11.58 1.53
CA TYR A 173 28.15 11.73 1.68
C TYR A 173 28.88 12.02 0.38
N HIS A 174 28.15 12.27 -0.72
CA HIS A 174 28.72 12.59 -2.04
C HIS A 174 29.79 11.59 -2.52
N VAL A 175 29.60 10.30 -2.23
CA VAL A 175 30.56 9.25 -2.62
C VAL A 175 30.61 9.16 -4.15
N GLY A 176 31.80 9.34 -4.73
CA GLY A 176 32.01 9.40 -6.19
C GLY A 176 31.69 10.76 -6.84
N GLY A 177 31.34 11.79 -6.05
CA GLY A 177 31.09 13.14 -6.56
C GLY A 177 29.75 13.32 -7.28
N THR A 178 29.60 14.44 -7.99
CA THR A 178 28.35 14.83 -8.67
C THR A 178 27.90 13.82 -9.73
N ALA A 179 28.86 13.20 -10.44
CA ALA A 179 28.58 12.20 -11.46
C ALA A 179 27.87 10.95 -10.90
N PHE A 180 28.18 10.55 -9.66
CA PHE A 180 27.58 9.37 -9.03
C PHE A 180 26.29 9.69 -8.27
N SER A 181 26.04 10.96 -7.92
CA SER A 181 24.82 11.37 -7.21
C SER A 181 23.54 10.93 -7.92
N GLU A 182 23.50 11.09 -9.25
CA GLU A 182 22.34 10.67 -10.06
C GLU A 182 22.25 9.14 -10.20
N LEU A 183 23.38 8.43 -10.15
CA LEU A 183 23.39 6.97 -10.11
C LEU A 183 22.86 6.44 -8.78
N TRP A 184 23.18 7.09 -7.65
CA TRP A 184 22.63 6.71 -6.35
C TRP A 184 21.13 6.97 -6.28
N ARG A 185 20.64 8.08 -6.87
CA ARG A 185 19.21 8.34 -7.02
C ARG A 185 18.52 7.26 -7.87
N LEU A 186 19.11 6.89 -9.00
CA LEU A 186 18.60 5.82 -9.86
C LEU A 186 18.56 4.48 -9.11
N GLY A 187 19.64 4.12 -8.42
CA GLY A 187 19.72 2.89 -7.61
C GLY A 187 18.67 2.85 -6.51
N PHE A 188 18.43 4.00 -5.84
CA PHE A 188 17.35 4.16 -4.88
C PHE A 188 15.98 3.89 -5.52
N VAL A 189 15.63 4.55 -6.62
CA VAL A 189 14.34 4.35 -7.30
C VAL A 189 14.18 2.91 -7.78
N ALA A 190 15.22 2.34 -8.42
CA ALA A 190 15.21 0.97 -8.89
C ALA A 190 15.01 -0.05 -7.76
N SER A 191 15.62 0.16 -6.59
CA SER A 191 15.44 -0.73 -5.43
C SER A 191 13.98 -0.80 -4.96
N PHE A 192 13.28 0.34 -4.91
CA PHE A 192 11.87 0.39 -4.54
C PHE A 192 10.95 -0.14 -5.65
N CYS A 193 11.27 0.12 -6.92
CA CYS A 193 10.55 -0.48 -8.05
C CYS A 193 10.64 -2.01 -8.03
N THR A 194 11.84 -2.54 -7.74
CA THR A 194 12.11 -3.97 -7.58
C THR A 194 11.25 -4.54 -6.45
N LYS A 195 11.30 -3.92 -5.26
CA LYS A 195 10.53 -4.40 -4.11
C LYS A 195 9.03 -4.34 -4.33
N LEU A 196 8.52 -3.28 -4.95
CA LEU A 196 7.09 -3.17 -5.22
C LEU A 196 6.64 -4.22 -6.24
N SER A 197 7.41 -4.41 -7.32
CA SER A 197 7.14 -5.42 -8.34
C SER A 197 7.12 -6.82 -7.72
N ASP A 198 8.09 -7.14 -6.87
CA ASP A 198 8.18 -8.41 -6.14
C ASP A 198 6.96 -8.64 -5.24
N THR A 199 6.64 -7.63 -4.42
CA THR A 199 5.51 -7.69 -3.49
C THR A 199 4.18 -7.82 -4.23
N VAL A 200 3.96 -7.03 -5.27
CA VAL A 200 2.71 -7.09 -6.04
C VAL A 200 2.62 -8.41 -6.81
N SER A 201 3.72 -8.89 -7.39
CA SER A 201 3.76 -10.16 -8.12
C SER A 201 3.39 -11.33 -7.22
N SER A 202 4.05 -11.45 -6.06
CA SER A 202 3.82 -12.53 -5.11
C SER A 202 2.40 -12.47 -4.51
N GLU A 203 1.93 -11.29 -4.09
CA GLU A 203 0.62 -11.15 -3.46
C GLU A 203 -0.55 -11.35 -4.45
N ILE A 204 -0.42 -10.86 -5.69
CA ILE A 204 -1.40 -11.14 -6.75
C ILE A 204 -1.34 -12.61 -7.18
N GLY A 205 -0.15 -13.20 -7.28
CA GLY A 205 0.02 -14.62 -7.57
C GLY A 205 -0.68 -15.51 -6.53
N LYS A 206 -0.51 -15.23 -5.24
CA LYS A 206 -1.21 -15.93 -4.15
C LYS A 206 -2.74 -15.74 -4.24
N ALA A 207 -3.20 -14.52 -4.52
CA ALA A 207 -4.61 -14.18 -4.52
C ALA A 207 -5.39 -14.65 -5.77
N PHE A 208 -4.75 -14.68 -6.93
CA PHE A 208 -5.41 -14.86 -8.25
C PHE A 208 -4.72 -15.85 -9.19
N GLY A 209 -3.46 -16.25 -8.96
CA GLY A 209 -2.67 -17.01 -9.93
C GLY A 209 -3.26 -18.38 -10.28
N ARG A 210 -3.82 -18.57 -11.47
CA ARG A 210 -4.53 -19.82 -11.81
C ARG A 210 -3.62 -21.05 -11.74
N THR A 211 -2.42 -20.93 -12.29
CA THR A 211 -1.38 -21.96 -12.26
C THR A 211 -0.06 -21.32 -11.86
N THR A 212 0.61 -21.94 -10.89
CA THR A 212 1.93 -21.54 -10.40
C THR A 212 2.97 -22.57 -10.80
N TYR A 213 4.12 -22.10 -11.25
CA TYR A 213 5.23 -22.93 -11.73
C TYR A 213 6.49 -22.64 -10.93
N LEU A 214 7.26 -23.67 -10.62
CA LEU A 214 8.57 -23.47 -10.01
C LEU A 214 9.54 -22.95 -11.08
N VAL A 215 10.20 -21.82 -10.83
CA VAL A 215 11.03 -21.13 -11.84
C VAL A 215 12.19 -21.99 -12.37
N THR A 216 12.68 -22.95 -11.60
CA THR A 216 13.82 -23.81 -11.96
C THR A 216 13.44 -25.00 -12.85
N THR A 217 12.26 -25.57 -12.65
CA THR A 217 11.85 -26.83 -13.30
C THR A 217 10.61 -26.71 -14.17
N PHE A 218 9.92 -25.56 -14.12
CA PHE A 218 8.62 -25.32 -14.74
C PHE A 218 7.54 -26.36 -14.38
N LYS A 219 7.72 -27.08 -13.27
CA LYS A 219 6.69 -27.97 -12.73
C LYS A 219 5.63 -27.15 -12.03
N VAL A 220 4.37 -27.59 -12.13
CA VAL A 220 3.26 -27.00 -11.40
C VAL A 220 3.45 -27.26 -9.92
N VAL A 221 3.39 -26.20 -9.12
CA VAL A 221 3.53 -26.24 -7.66
C VAL A 221 2.38 -25.47 -7.00
N PRO A 222 2.06 -25.73 -5.72
CA PRO A 222 1.05 -24.95 -5.00
C PRO A 222 1.36 -23.44 -4.99
N ARG A 223 0.31 -22.64 -4.82
CA ARG A 223 0.48 -21.19 -4.65
C ARG A 223 1.23 -20.89 -3.36
N GLY A 224 2.09 -19.88 -3.39
CA GLY A 224 2.88 -19.46 -2.23
C GLY A 224 4.07 -20.37 -1.92
N THR A 225 4.38 -21.37 -2.75
CA THR A 225 5.67 -22.06 -2.72
C THR A 225 6.79 -21.07 -3.04
N GLU A 226 7.88 -21.10 -2.29
CA GLU A 226 9.04 -20.24 -2.53
C GLU A 226 9.63 -20.46 -3.92
N GLY A 227 9.89 -19.36 -4.64
CA GLY A 227 10.31 -19.38 -6.05
C GLY A 227 9.25 -19.80 -7.07
N ALA A 228 7.97 -19.90 -6.67
CA ALA A 228 6.88 -20.13 -7.60
C ALA A 228 6.42 -18.84 -8.28
N VAL A 229 6.25 -18.91 -9.60
CA VAL A 229 5.80 -17.81 -10.45
C VAL A 229 4.46 -18.13 -11.11
N SER A 230 3.63 -17.10 -11.32
CA SER A 230 2.37 -17.21 -12.08
C SER A 230 2.30 -16.09 -13.10
N ILE A 231 1.53 -16.28 -14.18
CA ILE A 231 1.36 -15.25 -15.22
C ILE A 231 0.71 -14.00 -14.62
N GLU A 232 -0.33 -14.18 -13.80
CA GLU A 232 -1.05 -13.09 -13.17
C GLU A 232 -0.16 -12.29 -12.23
N GLY A 233 0.66 -12.98 -11.41
CA GLY A 233 1.66 -12.34 -10.57
C GLY A 233 2.68 -11.56 -11.39
N THR A 234 3.32 -12.21 -12.37
CA THR A 234 4.35 -11.57 -13.19
C THR A 234 3.85 -10.32 -13.91
N LEU A 235 2.65 -10.37 -14.52
CA LEU A 235 2.05 -9.20 -15.17
C LEU A 235 1.75 -8.08 -14.16
N ALA A 236 1.23 -8.41 -12.99
CA ALA A 236 0.98 -7.42 -11.94
C ALA A 236 2.27 -6.79 -11.41
N GLY A 237 3.35 -7.58 -11.28
CA GLY A 237 4.69 -7.09 -10.93
C GLY A 237 5.22 -6.09 -11.96
N ILE A 238 5.13 -6.42 -13.26
CA ILE A 238 5.51 -5.50 -14.35
C ILE A 238 4.73 -4.18 -14.24
N LEU A 239 3.42 -4.25 -14.05
CA LEU A 239 2.59 -3.05 -13.91
C LEU A 239 2.96 -2.23 -12.67
N ALA A 240 3.36 -2.89 -11.58
CA ALA A 240 3.77 -2.22 -10.35
C ALA A 240 5.11 -1.49 -10.48
N SER A 241 6.12 -2.09 -11.16
CA SER A 241 7.37 -1.40 -11.45
C SER A 241 7.18 -0.26 -12.46
N VAL A 242 6.33 -0.43 -13.48
CA VAL A 242 5.94 0.66 -14.40
C VAL A 242 5.29 1.81 -13.63
N PHE A 243 4.33 1.50 -12.75
CA PHE A 243 3.65 2.50 -11.92
C PHE A 243 4.65 3.29 -11.08
N LEU A 244 5.51 2.61 -10.30
CA LEU A 244 6.40 3.32 -9.38
C LEU A 244 7.53 4.06 -10.09
N ALA A 245 8.06 3.51 -11.19
CA ALA A 245 9.02 4.22 -12.02
C ALA A 245 8.41 5.47 -12.67
N SER A 246 7.15 5.40 -13.11
CA SER A 246 6.41 6.55 -13.64
C SER A 246 6.18 7.61 -12.56
N VAL A 247 5.85 7.20 -11.33
CA VAL A 247 5.79 8.10 -10.17
C VAL A 247 7.15 8.76 -9.94
N GLY A 248 8.25 8.01 -10.01
CA GLY A 248 9.61 8.55 -9.93
C GLY A 248 9.91 9.58 -11.02
N TYR A 249 9.47 9.33 -12.26
CA TYR A 249 9.61 10.28 -13.36
C TYR A 249 8.80 11.57 -13.13
N LEU A 250 7.53 11.45 -12.75
CA LEU A 250 6.66 12.60 -12.47
C LEU A 250 7.16 13.45 -11.29
N LEU A 251 7.83 12.81 -10.33
CA LEU A 251 8.46 13.45 -9.17
C LEU A 251 9.88 13.96 -9.45
N GLY A 252 10.35 13.87 -10.70
CA GLY A 252 11.68 14.33 -11.12
C GLY A 252 12.83 13.55 -10.50
N GLN A 253 12.59 12.32 -10.02
CA GLN A 253 13.63 11.46 -9.45
C GLN A 253 14.39 10.64 -10.50
N VAL A 254 13.78 10.39 -11.65
CA VAL A 254 14.42 9.68 -12.76
C VAL A 254 13.97 10.27 -14.10
N GLY A 255 14.82 10.17 -15.13
CA GLY A 255 14.48 10.53 -16.51
C GLY A 255 13.67 9.44 -17.23
N VAL A 256 13.19 9.75 -18.44
CA VAL A 256 12.39 8.81 -19.26
C VAL A 256 13.16 7.53 -19.58
N SER A 257 14.43 7.62 -19.97
CA SER A 257 15.26 6.45 -20.25
C SER A 257 15.50 5.59 -19.00
N GLN A 258 15.61 6.24 -17.84
CA GLN A 258 15.81 5.58 -16.55
C GLN A 258 14.56 4.81 -16.09
N VAL A 259 13.35 5.19 -16.51
CA VAL A 259 12.13 4.40 -16.27
C VAL A 259 12.27 3.00 -16.87
N ALA A 260 12.74 2.92 -18.12
CA ALA A 260 12.97 1.63 -18.78
C ALA A 260 14.08 0.82 -18.07
N VAL A 261 15.14 1.49 -17.62
CA VAL A 261 16.21 0.86 -16.83
C VAL A 261 15.68 0.28 -15.52
N CYS A 262 14.90 1.05 -14.75
CA CYS A 262 14.28 0.57 -13.52
C CYS A 262 13.38 -0.64 -13.78
N LEU A 263 12.60 -0.62 -14.85
CA LEU A 263 11.72 -1.72 -15.23
C LEU A 263 12.51 -3.00 -15.51
N VAL A 264 13.48 -2.94 -16.43
CA VAL A 264 14.29 -4.11 -16.82
C VAL A 264 15.07 -4.65 -15.62
N ALA A 265 15.72 -3.77 -14.85
CA ALA A 265 16.46 -4.17 -13.66
C ALA A 265 15.56 -4.85 -12.61
N SER A 266 14.35 -4.32 -12.38
CA SER A 266 13.39 -4.91 -11.44
C SER A 266 12.96 -6.32 -11.85
N GLN A 267 12.71 -6.54 -13.14
CA GLN A 267 12.26 -7.85 -13.61
C GLN A 267 13.37 -8.91 -13.58
N ILE A 268 14.61 -8.52 -13.91
CA ILE A 268 15.76 -9.42 -13.79
C ILE A 268 16.01 -9.77 -12.32
N ALA A 269 15.94 -8.77 -11.43
CA ALA A 269 16.14 -8.98 -10.00
C ALA A 269 15.08 -9.90 -9.39
N ASN A 270 13.79 -9.68 -9.71
CA ASN A 270 12.70 -10.53 -9.22
C ASN A 270 12.77 -11.96 -9.76
N TYR A 271 13.21 -12.15 -11.01
CA TYR A 271 13.48 -13.49 -11.52
C TYR A 271 14.63 -14.16 -10.72
N GLY A 272 15.69 -13.41 -10.44
CA GLY A 272 16.81 -13.87 -9.62
C GLY A 272 16.40 -14.23 -8.20
N GLU A 273 15.52 -13.44 -7.59
CA GLU A 273 14.90 -13.71 -6.30
C GLU A 273 14.16 -15.05 -6.31
N SER A 274 13.28 -15.25 -7.30
CA SER A 274 12.51 -16.49 -7.38
C SER A 274 13.41 -17.70 -7.61
N TYR A 275 14.53 -17.52 -8.33
CA TYR A 275 15.52 -18.56 -8.52
C TYR A 275 16.25 -18.89 -7.20
N ILE A 276 16.65 -17.87 -6.44
CA ILE A 276 17.24 -18.03 -5.09
C ILE A 276 16.25 -18.74 -4.17
N GLY A 277 14.97 -18.34 -4.18
CA GLY A 277 13.93 -18.98 -3.38
C GLY A 277 13.73 -20.45 -3.73
N ALA A 278 13.66 -20.78 -5.02
CA ALA A 278 13.49 -22.16 -5.47
C ALA A 278 14.71 -23.07 -5.17
N THR A 279 15.91 -22.49 -5.11
CA THR A 279 17.16 -23.27 -4.98
C THR A 279 17.74 -23.31 -3.58
N LEU A 280 17.61 -22.23 -2.80
CA LEU A 280 18.31 -22.07 -1.53
C LEU A 280 17.37 -21.94 -0.32
N GLN A 281 16.19 -21.36 -0.45
CA GLN A 281 15.29 -21.21 0.70
C GLN A 281 14.75 -22.56 1.16
N ASP A 282 14.65 -22.72 2.49
CA ASP A 282 14.25 -23.95 3.18
C ASP A 282 15.08 -25.20 2.81
N LYS A 283 16.33 -24.99 2.37
CA LYS A 283 17.32 -26.06 2.16
C LYS A 283 18.27 -26.17 3.35
N GLU A 284 18.69 -27.41 3.63
CA GLU A 284 19.71 -27.68 4.64
C GLU A 284 20.98 -26.84 4.36
N GLY A 285 21.48 -26.17 5.40
CA GLY A 285 22.64 -25.26 5.31
C GLY A 285 22.31 -23.81 4.93
N PHE A 286 21.09 -23.51 4.48
CA PHE A 286 20.64 -22.17 4.09
C PHE A 286 19.48 -21.63 4.93
N GLU A 287 19.21 -22.21 6.09
CA GLU A 287 18.12 -21.82 7.00
C GLU A 287 18.19 -20.35 7.46
N TRP A 288 19.39 -19.76 7.43
CA TRP A 288 19.60 -18.34 7.73
C TRP A 288 19.01 -17.42 6.65
N LEU A 289 18.83 -17.91 5.42
CA LEU A 289 18.33 -17.19 4.25
C LEU A 289 16.80 -17.03 4.29
N ASN A 290 16.35 -16.27 5.29
CA ASN A 290 14.94 -15.93 5.42
C ASN A 290 14.48 -14.91 4.37
N ASN A 291 13.17 -14.71 4.28
CA ASN A 291 12.54 -13.80 3.32
C ASN A 291 13.06 -12.35 3.41
N ASP A 292 13.35 -11.83 4.61
CA ASP A 292 13.89 -10.48 4.76
C ASP A 292 15.29 -10.33 4.14
N ILE A 293 16.16 -11.36 4.24
CA ILE A 293 17.49 -11.36 3.62
C ILE A 293 17.38 -11.50 2.10
N VAL A 294 16.52 -12.39 1.61
CA VAL A 294 16.27 -12.55 0.17
C VAL A 294 15.74 -11.25 -0.44
N ASN A 295 14.88 -10.54 0.28
CA ASN A 295 14.44 -9.20 -0.11
C ASN A 295 15.63 -8.23 -0.22
N VAL A 296 16.57 -8.21 0.73
CA VAL A 296 17.78 -7.36 0.64
C VAL A 296 18.56 -7.69 -0.62
N LEU A 297 18.79 -8.97 -0.90
CA LEU A 297 19.52 -9.40 -2.11
C LEU A 297 18.80 -8.96 -3.38
N ASN A 298 17.49 -9.18 -3.46
CA ASN A 298 16.67 -8.80 -4.61
C ASN A 298 16.77 -7.30 -4.91
N ILE A 299 16.47 -6.44 -3.94
CA ILE A 299 16.50 -4.99 -4.14
C ILE A 299 17.91 -4.46 -4.41
N SER A 300 18.94 -5.15 -3.91
CA SER A 300 20.35 -4.81 -4.18
C SER A 300 20.74 -5.17 -5.61
N ILE A 301 20.34 -6.34 -6.10
CA ILE A 301 20.52 -6.73 -7.51
C ILE A 301 19.82 -5.72 -8.42
N GLY A 302 18.57 -5.35 -8.12
CA GLY A 302 17.82 -4.35 -8.88
C GLY A 302 18.52 -2.98 -8.92
N ALA A 303 19.01 -2.49 -7.78
CA ALA A 303 19.76 -1.23 -7.70
C ALA A 303 21.07 -1.28 -8.50
N ILE A 304 21.86 -2.36 -8.32
CA ILE A 304 23.16 -2.53 -8.98
C ILE A 304 22.98 -2.64 -10.50
N LEU A 305 22.04 -3.47 -10.96
CA LEU A 305 21.75 -3.62 -12.39
C LEU A 305 21.34 -2.29 -13.02
N ALA A 306 20.48 -1.51 -12.36
CA ALA A 306 20.08 -0.21 -12.87
C ALA A 306 21.28 0.75 -13.02
N VAL A 307 22.16 0.81 -12.02
CA VAL A 307 23.39 1.62 -12.08
C VAL A 307 24.33 1.14 -13.20
N LEU A 308 24.54 -0.17 -13.34
CA LEU A 308 25.40 -0.73 -14.38
C LEU A 308 24.85 -0.47 -15.78
N MET A 309 23.55 -0.71 -16.00
CA MET A 309 22.88 -0.42 -17.27
C MET A 309 22.99 1.05 -17.62
N GLN A 310 22.76 1.96 -16.67
CA GLN A 310 22.88 3.40 -16.91
C GLN A 310 24.31 3.79 -17.31
N LYS A 311 25.32 3.25 -16.63
CA LYS A 311 26.72 3.49 -16.99
C LYS A 311 27.04 2.98 -18.40
N LEU A 312 26.55 1.80 -18.76
CA LEU A 312 26.73 1.24 -20.11
C LEU A 312 26.06 2.11 -21.18
N LEU A 313 24.81 2.54 -20.95
CA LEU A 313 24.09 3.41 -21.88
C LEU A 313 24.82 4.73 -22.12
N VAL A 314 25.32 5.36 -21.05
CA VAL A 314 26.10 6.61 -21.16
C VAL A 314 27.42 6.38 -21.90
N SER A 315 28.12 5.27 -21.61
CA SER A 315 29.37 4.94 -22.29
C SER A 315 29.20 4.63 -23.78
N TRP A 316 28.03 4.12 -24.17
CA TRP A 316 27.74 3.79 -25.56
C TRP A 316 27.29 5.01 -26.38
N SER A 317 26.74 6.03 -25.71
CA SER A 317 26.33 7.30 -26.34
C SER A 317 27.42 8.37 -26.38
N SER A 318 28.58 8.12 -25.76
CA SER A 318 29.74 9.02 -25.70
C SER A 318 30.78 8.64 -26.74
#